data_AF-A0A1I8D4B0-F1
#
_entry.id   AF-A0A1I8D4B0-F1
#
_cell.length_a   1.000
_cell.length_b   1.000
_cell.length_c   1.000
_cell.angle_alpha   90.00
_cell.angle_beta   90.00
_cell.angle_gamma   90.00
#
_symmetry.space_group_name_H-M   'P 1'
#
loop_
_entity.id
_entity.type
_entity.pdbx_description
1 polymer ?
#
loop_
_entity_poly.entity_id
_entity_poly.type
_entity_poly.pdbx_seq_one_letter_code
_entity_poly.pdbx_strand_id
1 'polypeptide(L)'
;MSTTVKENDLLPSCNDNNGYNTVQIYFRLFILPLVVIFGIICNIINILVFSNKLMRSSLINWFFMVLSISDAIILISTFLVYSTPVVSEYSENFALMSYSVYVLIWWYPIAQASHFFSVYITVLVSIFRYFGLVHPFLAS
;
A
#
# COMPACT_ATOMS: atom_id res chain seq x y z
N MET A 1 -43.66 -39.87 -16.08
CA MET A 1 -42.51 -40.47 -15.35
C MET A 1 -41.26 -39.98 -16.06
N SER A 2 -40.83 -38.73 -15.79
CA SER A 2 -39.68 -38.40 -14.92
C SER A 2 -38.35 -38.73 -15.62
N THR A 3 -37.37 -37.85 -15.85
CA THR A 3 -37.09 -36.49 -15.34
C THR A 3 -35.89 -35.99 -16.15
N THR A 4 -36.08 -35.02 -17.06
CA THR A 4 -34.99 -34.19 -17.61
C THR A 4 -35.14 -32.78 -17.05
N VAL A 5 -35.19 -32.68 -15.71
CA VAL A 5 -35.10 -31.40 -15.02
C VAL A 5 -33.62 -31.02 -15.02
N LYS A 6 -33.29 -30.12 -15.93
CA LYS A 6 -32.13 -29.24 -15.97
C LYS A 6 -31.15 -29.37 -14.79
N GLU A 7 -30.05 -30.06 -15.02
CA GLU A 7 -28.87 -30.05 -14.13
C GLU A 7 -28.21 -28.65 -14.04
N ASN A 8 -28.59 -27.72 -14.93
CA ASN A 8 -28.16 -26.32 -14.91
C ASN A 8 -28.95 -25.41 -13.95
N ASP A 9 -30.07 -25.86 -13.35
CA ASP A 9 -30.92 -25.04 -12.47
C ASP A 9 -30.69 -25.31 -10.96
N LEU A 10 -29.77 -26.23 -10.60
CA LEU A 10 -29.42 -26.59 -9.21
C LEU A 10 -28.13 -25.94 -8.71
N LEU A 11 -27.35 -25.31 -9.59
CA LEU A 11 -26.29 -24.41 -9.16
C LEU A 11 -26.95 -23.10 -8.77
N PRO A 12 -26.79 -22.60 -7.53
CA PRO A 12 -27.20 -21.24 -7.23
C PRO A 12 -26.46 -20.34 -8.21
N SER A 13 -27.20 -19.73 -9.14
CA SER A 13 -26.66 -18.65 -9.94
C SER A 13 -26.26 -17.57 -8.96
N CYS A 14 -24.95 -17.33 -8.84
CA CYS A 14 -24.44 -16.17 -8.15
C CYS A 14 -24.91 -14.96 -8.95
N ASN A 15 -26.14 -14.52 -8.68
CA ASN A 15 -26.63 -13.21 -9.11
C ASN A 15 -25.95 -12.17 -8.22
N ASP A 16 -24.63 -12.11 -8.37
CA ASP A 16 -23.75 -11.19 -7.67
C ASP A 16 -23.91 -9.83 -8.36
N ASN A 17 -24.97 -9.11 -7.97
CA ASN A 17 -24.97 -7.65 -8.02
C ASN A 17 -23.92 -7.04 -7.04
N ASN A 18 -22.85 -7.79 -6.73
CA ASN A 18 -21.74 -7.48 -5.83
C ASN A 18 -20.56 -6.84 -6.57
N GLY A 19 -20.80 -6.21 -7.72
CA GLY A 19 -19.83 -5.30 -8.32
C GLY A 19 -19.52 -4.14 -7.38
N TYR A 20 -18.38 -3.49 -7.54
CA TYR A 20 -18.02 -2.36 -6.68
C TYR A 20 -19.08 -1.26 -6.75
N ASN A 21 -19.51 -0.77 -5.59
CA ASN A 21 -20.38 0.41 -5.53
C ASN A 21 -19.73 1.60 -6.27
N THR A 22 -20.52 2.43 -6.94
CA THR A 22 -20.04 3.59 -7.70
C THR A 22 -19.10 4.49 -6.88
N VAL A 23 -19.40 4.69 -5.60
CA VAL A 23 -18.54 5.45 -4.67
C VAL A 23 -17.17 4.80 -4.47
N GLN A 24 -17.11 3.46 -4.37
CA GLN A 24 -15.85 2.72 -4.20
C GLN A 24 -14.98 2.79 -5.45
N ILE A 25 -15.60 2.75 -6.63
CA ILE A 25 -14.93 2.93 -7.92
C ILE A 25 -14.29 4.32 -7.98
N TYR A 26 -15.06 5.39 -7.74
CA TYR A 26 -14.53 6.75 -7.77
C TYR A 26 -13.40 6.97 -6.77
N PHE A 27 -13.54 6.43 -5.56
CA PHE A 27 -12.51 6.52 -4.54
C PHE A 27 -11.21 5.81 -4.98
N ARG A 28 -11.31 4.58 -5.49
CA ARG A 28 -10.15 3.76 -5.87
C ARG A 28 -9.45 4.25 -7.15
N LEU A 29 -10.18 4.80 -8.10
CA LEU A 29 -9.63 5.24 -9.39
C LEU A 29 -9.18 6.71 -9.42
N PHE A 30 -9.75 7.58 -8.58
CA PHE A 30 -9.43 9.02 -8.62
C PHE A 30 -8.81 9.53 -7.33
N ILE A 31 -9.47 9.30 -6.19
CA ILE A 31 -8.97 9.85 -4.91
C ILE A 31 -7.68 9.16 -4.48
N LEU A 32 -7.65 7.83 -4.51
CA LEU A 32 -6.50 7.04 -4.08
C LEU A 32 -5.23 7.35 -4.91
N PRO A 33 -5.27 7.42 -6.26
CA PRO A 33 -4.10 7.76 -7.04
C PRO A 33 -3.60 9.19 -6.81
N LEU A 34 -4.49 10.16 -6.56
CA LEU A 34 -4.08 11.52 -6.21
C LEU A 34 -3.30 11.55 -4.89
N VAL A 35 -3.79 10.85 -3.87
CA VAL A 35 -3.10 10.71 -2.57
C VAL A 35 -1.76 10.02 -2.74
N VAL A 36 -1.70 8.97 -3.56
CA VAL A 36 -0.46 8.22 -3.86
C VAL A 36 0.56 9.12 -4.56
N ILE A 37 0.17 9.87 -5.59
CA ILE A 37 1.06 10.78 -6.31
C ILE A 37 1.62 11.83 -5.36
N PHE A 38 0.75 12.49 -4.59
CA PHE A 38 1.18 13.49 -3.61
C PHE A 38 2.13 12.90 -2.57
N GLY A 39 1.77 11.76 -2.01
CA GLY A 39 2.59 11.08 -1.01
C GLY A 39 3.95 10.61 -1.55
N ILE A 40 4.01 10.13 -2.79
CA ILE A 40 5.27 9.76 -3.44
C ILE A 40 6.16 10.99 -3.62
N ILE A 41 5.60 12.11 -4.09
CA ILE A 41 6.36 13.37 -4.26
C ILE A 41 6.94 13.82 -2.91
N CYS A 42 6.13 13.87 -1.87
CA CYS A 42 6.59 14.25 -0.53
C CYS A 42 7.68 13.32 0.01
N ASN A 43 7.51 12.00 -0.11
CA ASN A 43 8.50 11.03 0.35
C ASN A 43 9.80 11.09 -0.47
N ILE A 44 9.73 11.34 -1.78
CA ILE A 44 10.92 11.57 -2.61
C ILE A 44 11.67 12.81 -2.15
N ILE A 45 10.98 13.92 -1.90
CA ILE A 45 11.61 15.15 -1.39
C ILE A 45 12.32 14.86 -0.06
N ASN A 46 11.67 14.15 0.86
CA ASN A 46 12.28 13.76 2.14
C ASN A 46 13.55 12.91 1.93
N ILE A 47 13.49 11.91 1.05
CA ILE A 47 14.66 11.08 0.71
C ILE A 47 15.80 11.95 0.16
N LEU A 48 15.52 12.87 -0.76
CA LEU A 48 16.53 13.75 -1.34
C LEU A 48 17.19 14.66 -0.30
N VAL A 49 16.37 15.24 0.60
CA VAL A 49 16.86 16.10 1.69
C VAL A 49 17.74 15.32 2.66
N PHE A 50 17.29 14.15 3.13
CA PHE A 50 18.03 13.35 4.12
C PHE A 50 19.21 12.57 3.53
N SER A 51 19.25 12.35 2.22
CA SER A 51 20.38 11.71 1.52
C SER A 51 21.61 12.62 1.42
N ASN A 52 21.48 13.92 1.71
CA ASN A 52 22.60 14.86 1.70
C ASN A 52 23.70 14.43 2.69
N LYS A 53 24.95 14.39 2.23
CA LYS A 53 26.14 13.90 2.98
C LYS A 53 26.34 14.59 4.32
N LEU A 54 25.95 15.86 4.45
CA LEU A 54 26.02 16.62 5.70
C LEU A 54 24.94 16.21 6.72
N MET A 55 23.77 15.76 6.26
CA MET A 55 22.64 15.39 7.12
C MET A 55 22.64 13.92 7.52
N ARG A 56 23.29 13.04 6.75
CA ARG A 56 23.38 11.60 7.06
C ARG A 56 24.19 11.28 8.34
N SER A 57 24.96 12.24 8.86
CA SER A 57 25.74 12.04 10.10
C SER A 57 24.87 11.92 11.35
N SER A 58 23.62 12.38 11.33
CA SER A 58 22.69 12.24 12.46
C SER A 58 21.85 10.98 12.30
N LEU A 59 21.86 10.13 13.34
CA LEU A 59 21.10 8.88 13.40
C LEU A 59 19.58 9.12 13.23
N ILE A 60 19.09 10.26 13.71
CA ILE A 60 17.70 10.71 13.52
C ILE A 60 17.37 10.92 12.03
N ASN A 61 18.26 11.56 11.27
CA ASN A 61 18.03 11.82 9.85
C ASN A 61 18.06 10.54 9.02
N TRP A 62 18.85 9.54 9.46
CA TRP A 62 18.84 8.22 8.85
C TRP A 62 17.50 7.49 9.07
N PHE A 63 16.90 7.60 10.27
CA PHE A 63 15.55 7.05 10.48
C PHE A 63 14.49 7.72 9.62
N PHE A 64 14.51 9.05 9.48
CA PHE A 64 13.57 9.74 8.61
C PHE A 64 13.72 9.36 7.13
N MET A 65 14.95 9.07 6.68
CA MET A 65 15.21 8.53 5.35
C MET A 65 14.58 7.13 5.18
N VAL A 66 14.82 6.21 6.13
CA VAL A 66 14.26 4.85 6.11
C VAL A 66 12.73 4.89 6.18
N LEU A 67 12.17 5.77 7.02
CA LEU A 67 10.73 5.98 7.14
C LEU A 67 10.12 6.44 5.81
N SER A 68 10.75 7.42 5.16
CA SER A 68 10.29 7.94 3.86
C SER A 68 10.37 6.89 2.74
N ILE A 69 11.38 6.02 2.76
CA ILE A 69 11.48 4.88 1.84
C ILE A 69 10.34 3.88 2.10
N SER A 70 10.07 3.56 3.37
CA SER A 70 8.98 2.67 3.74
C SER A 70 7.64 3.21 3.26
N ASP A 71 7.37 4.48 3.52
CA ASP A 71 6.11 5.12 3.14
C ASP A 71 5.93 5.17 1.61
N ALA A 72 7.01 5.41 0.85
CA ALA A 72 6.95 5.31 -0.62
C ALA A 72 6.59 3.88 -1.09
N ILE A 73 7.16 2.84 -0.48
CA ILE A 73 6.85 1.44 -0.79
C ILE A 73 5.39 1.11 -0.43
N ILE A 74 4.88 1.59 0.72
CA ILE A 74 3.47 1.43 1.11
C ILE A 74 2.56 2.03 0.04
N LEU A 75 2.83 3.27 -0.39
CA LEU A 75 1.98 3.99 -1.35
C LEU A 75 1.93 3.28 -2.71
N ILE A 76 3.07 2.80 -3.20
CA ILE A 76 3.14 2.02 -4.44
C ILE A 76 2.38 0.69 -4.30
N SER A 77 2.61 -0.05 -3.21
CA SER A 77 1.96 -1.34 -2.97
C SER A 77 0.44 -1.19 -2.83
N THR A 78 0.01 -0.17 -2.09
CA THR A 78 -1.40 0.19 -1.89
C THR A 78 -2.06 0.52 -3.23
N PHE A 79 -1.42 1.36 -4.07
CA PHE A 79 -1.95 1.66 -5.39
C PHE A 79 -2.20 0.41 -6.24
N LEU A 80 -1.23 -0.52 -6.29
CA LEU A 80 -1.35 -1.76 -7.05
C LEU A 80 -2.45 -2.67 -6.49
N VAL A 81 -2.47 -2.91 -5.18
CA VAL A 81 -3.46 -3.77 -4.53
C VAL A 81 -4.90 -3.26 -4.73
N TYR A 82 -5.11 -1.94 -4.66
CA TYR A 82 -6.46 -1.37 -4.71
C TYR A 82 -6.94 -1.01 -6.12
N SER A 83 -6.04 -0.63 -7.04
CA SER A 83 -6.41 -0.17 -8.39
C SER A 83 -6.48 -1.32 -9.40
N THR A 84 -5.57 -2.30 -9.32
CA THR A 84 -5.53 -3.42 -10.27
C THR A 84 -6.83 -4.24 -10.35
N PRO A 85 -7.52 -4.61 -9.25
CA PRO A 85 -8.77 -5.37 -9.35
C PRO A 85 -9.91 -4.59 -10.02
N VAL A 86 -9.94 -3.26 -9.82
CA VAL A 86 -10.95 -2.40 -10.46
C VAL A 86 -10.69 -2.33 -11.96
N VAL A 87 -9.43 -2.13 -12.37
CA VAL A 87 -9.06 -2.08 -13.79
C VAL A 87 -9.34 -3.41 -14.50
N SER A 88 -9.10 -4.56 -13.84
CA SER A 88 -9.39 -5.86 -14.44
C SER A 88 -10.88 -6.12 -14.63
N GLU A 89 -11.73 -5.60 -13.73
CA GLU A 89 -13.19 -5.71 -13.87
C GLU A 89 -13.70 -4.88 -15.05
N TYR A 90 -13.24 -3.64 -15.20
CA TYR A 90 -13.62 -2.79 -16.34
C TYR A 90 -13.12 -3.27 -17.70
N SER A 91 -12.01 -4.03 -17.72
CA SER A 91 -11.40 -4.43 -18.97
C SER A 91 -12.02 -5.69 -19.59
N GLU A 92 -12.86 -6.45 -18.86
CA GLU A 92 -13.49 -7.72 -19.28
C GLU A 92 -12.52 -8.77 -19.89
N ASN A 93 -11.21 -8.58 -19.69
CA ASN A 93 -10.16 -9.39 -20.29
C ASN A 93 -9.68 -10.45 -19.30
N PHE A 94 -9.84 -11.73 -19.66
CA PHE A 94 -9.47 -12.86 -18.79
C PHE A 94 -7.98 -12.84 -18.38
N ALA A 95 -7.09 -12.43 -19.28
CA ALA A 95 -5.66 -12.31 -18.99
C ALA A 95 -5.33 -11.24 -17.92
N LEU A 96 -6.04 -10.11 -17.94
CA LEU A 96 -5.87 -9.04 -16.96
C LEU A 96 -6.47 -9.41 -15.61
N MET A 97 -7.56 -10.19 -15.61
CA MET A 97 -8.12 -10.79 -14.40
C MET A 97 -7.09 -11.71 -13.73
N SER A 98 -6.49 -12.65 -14.46
CA SER A 98 -5.45 -13.53 -13.89
C SER A 98 -4.26 -12.73 -13.37
N TYR A 99 -3.79 -11.72 -14.11
CA TYR A 99 -2.70 -10.85 -13.67
C TYR A 99 -3.03 -10.11 -12.37
N SER A 100 -4.25 -9.60 -12.22
CA SER A 100 -4.68 -8.89 -10.99
C SER A 100 -4.56 -9.74 -9.73
N VAL A 101 -4.87 -11.04 -9.83
CA VAL A 101 -4.77 -11.98 -8.71
C VAL A 101 -3.31 -12.21 -8.32
N TYR A 102 -2.42 -12.37 -9.30
CA TYR A 102 -0.98 -12.50 -9.03
C TYR A 102 -0.41 -11.24 -8.38
N VAL A 103 -0.78 -10.05 -8.86
CA VAL A 103 -0.37 -8.78 -8.24
C VAL A 103 -0.84 -8.73 -6.80
N LEU A 104 -2.09 -9.09 -6.51
CA LEU A 104 -2.62 -9.10 -5.14
C LEU A 104 -1.81 -10.02 -4.22
N ILE A 105 -1.53 -11.25 -4.64
CA ILE A 105 -0.83 -12.26 -3.82
C ILE A 105 0.55 -11.77 -3.40
N TRP A 106 1.27 -11.09 -4.29
CA TRP A 106 2.63 -10.61 -4.01
C TRP A 106 2.65 -9.25 -3.31
N TRP A 107 1.82 -8.31 -3.73
CA TRP A 107 1.88 -6.93 -3.22
C TRP A 107 1.12 -6.73 -1.92
N TYR A 108 0.10 -7.54 -1.64
CA TYR A 108 -0.63 -7.49 -0.37
C TYR A 108 0.27 -7.70 0.87
N PRO A 109 1.10 -8.77 0.95
CA PRO A 109 1.99 -8.94 2.09
C PRO A 109 3.08 -7.87 2.15
N ILE A 110 3.54 -7.35 1.00
CA ILE A 110 4.52 -6.25 0.96
C ILE A 110 3.91 -4.97 1.56
N ALA A 111 2.70 -4.60 1.13
CA ALA A 111 1.99 -3.44 1.66
C ALA A 111 1.85 -3.54 3.19
N GLN A 112 1.47 -4.72 3.69
CA GLN A 112 1.27 -4.95 5.11
C GLN A 112 2.59 -4.94 5.89
N ALA A 113 3.65 -5.56 5.35
CA ALA A 113 4.98 -5.54 5.95
C ALA A 113 5.52 -4.11 6.06
N SER A 114 5.38 -3.31 5.00
CA SER A 114 5.82 -1.91 5.00
C SER A 114 5.03 -1.07 5.99
N HIS A 115 3.72 -1.32 6.17
CA HIS A 115 2.92 -0.68 7.21
C HIS A 115 3.47 -0.93 8.62
N PHE A 116 3.73 -2.20 8.96
CA PHE A 116 4.31 -2.54 10.27
C PHE A 116 5.72 -1.97 10.44
N PHE A 117 6.52 -1.96 9.38
CA PHE A 117 7.87 -1.41 9.40
C PHE A 117 7.87 0.10 9.67
N SER A 118 7.00 0.88 9.02
CA SER A 118 6.85 2.33 9.24
C SER A 118 6.47 2.64 10.71
N VAL A 119 5.53 1.88 11.28
CA VAL A 119 5.15 2.00 12.70
C VAL A 119 6.33 1.68 13.61
N TYR A 120 7.06 0.59 13.34
CA TYR A 120 8.22 0.19 14.15
C TYR A 120 9.32 1.24 14.15
N ILE A 121 9.65 1.81 12.98
CA ILE A 121 10.63 2.90 12.86
C ILE A 121 10.17 4.14 13.64
N THR A 122 8.89 4.50 13.56
CA THR A 122 8.36 5.66 14.30
C THR A 122 8.48 5.48 15.82
N VAL A 123 8.20 4.26 16.32
CA VAL A 123 8.38 3.92 17.74
C VAL A 123 9.86 3.99 18.13
N LEU A 124 10.75 3.42 17.32
CA LEU A 124 12.20 3.52 17.54
C LEU A 124 12.67 4.98 17.61
N VAL A 125 12.28 5.82 16.66
CA VAL A 125 12.61 7.27 16.65
C VAL A 125 12.19 7.94 17.96
N SER A 126 10.99 7.60 18.46
CA SER A 126 10.47 8.13 19.71
C SER A 126 11.33 7.72 20.92
N ILE A 127 11.76 6.45 20.95
CA ILE A 127 12.65 5.91 22.00
C ILE A 127 14.04 6.57 21.94
N PHE A 128 14.64 6.69 20.75
CA PHE A 128 15.94 7.34 20.58
C PHE A 128 15.90 8.81 21.02
N ARG A 129 14.81 9.52 20.72
CA ARG A 129 14.62 10.89 21.18
C ARG A 129 14.47 10.97 22.70
N TYR A 130 13.79 10.01 23.34
CA TYR A 130 13.69 9.93 24.79
C TYR A 130 15.07 9.75 25.45
N PHE A 131 15.91 8.85 24.93
CA PHE A 131 17.28 8.68 25.45
C PHE A 131 18.14 9.93 25.25
N GLY A 132 18.00 10.63 24.13
CA GLY A 132 18.69 11.90 23.90
C GLY A 132 18.30 13.01 24.88
N LEU A 133 17.07 12.97 25.41
CA LEU A 133 16.61 13.92 26.44
C LEU A 133 17.10 13.55 27.84
N VAL A 134 17.10 12.25 28.19
CA VAL A 134 17.48 11.79 29.53
C VAL A 134 19.00 11.72 29.70
N HIS A 135 19.76 11.49 28.63
CA HIS A 135 21.23 11.47 28.63
C HIS A 135 21.82 12.50 27.67
N PRO A 136 21.77 13.81 28.02
CA PRO A 136 22.21 14.89 27.14
C PRO A 136 23.73 14.95 26.89
N PHE A 137 24.55 14.18 27.62
CA PHE A 137 26.03 14.29 27.61
C PHE A 137 26.79 13.18 26.86
N LEU A 138 26.11 12.20 26.24
CA LEU A 138 26.76 11.15 25.44
C LEU A 138 26.81 11.46 23.94
N ALA A 139 26.36 12.64 23.53
CA ALA A 139 26.29 13.09 22.14
C ALA A 139 27.22 14.28 21.85
N SER A 140 28.47 14.21 22.32
CA SER A 140 29.59 14.99 21.79
C SER A 140 30.51 14.10 20.97
#